data_AF-A0A8T6DW59-F1
#
_entry.id   AF-A0A8T6DW59-F1
#
_cell.length_a   1.000
_cell.length_b   1.000
_cell.length_c   1.000
_cell.angle_alpha   90.00
_cell.angle_beta   90.00
_cell.angle_gamma   90.00
#
_symmetry.space_group_name_H-M   'P 1'
#
loop_
_entity.id
_entity.type
_entity.pdbx_description
1 polymer ?
#
loop_
_entity_poly.entity_id
_entity_poly.type
_entity_poly.pdbx_seq_one_letter_code
_entity_poly.pdbx_strand_id
1 'polypeptide(L)'
;MGTIATPLPDAAQTTEPAPSAVPAATPIAALPDIDTEKVFSGYFDIASDSGPGSEVIGRINLERNRNVANSPIPGDYEFVIIEDDSGGMFDLRAERDGDGRLFGVFSIAEGKTAGTGDYSLRIELRQSATVLARFTAPVTVARQTQWDTYYDRAVEFVGNQGRLTGRQSYRDSEVAALIAEIEANDGAFEGMRFYGATTLTEWEAIGTNKLGRDLQDAANRIGGLGRAYSESRKYGPSGQDADRERFRNAIYLALIAYVDHFPLDDFANSGVVPYGDRTHQWLYSDPISGAAVLIYRDLLADLHDGVQPARDAKERLFRLLQHVNFDLPSGWRMFTDVRYYLPQRLSESSGAWADANRHHRMRSWATMPVIWYDYNRPLTELPWWYGDYEPFASEDTSILPKWEPSGSFADLRVWLETNARYAARYGQSGISPDGSISHHVGRRQDLAFGAYGFPWMTGTTFEAASLLAGTPWQVSDTAYNQAADFLLFAYPRLIYK
;
A
#
# COMPACT_ATOMS: atom_id res chain seq x y z
N MET A 1 -49.56 72.85 18.56
CA MET A 1 -49.88 71.67 17.72
C MET A 1 -48.69 71.40 16.84
N GLY A 2 -48.17 70.17 16.83
CA GLY A 2 -47.06 69.76 15.95
C GLY A 2 -45.90 69.12 16.69
N THR A 3 -46.01 67.81 16.87
CA THR A 3 -44.95 66.82 17.16
C THR A 3 -43.81 66.87 16.15
N ILE A 4 -42.55 66.83 16.63
CA ILE A 4 -41.42 66.18 15.95
C ILE A 4 -40.59 65.49 17.03
N ALA A 5 -40.41 64.17 16.88
CA ALA A 5 -39.65 63.33 17.79
C ALA A 5 -38.14 63.39 17.49
N THR A 6 -37.32 63.52 18.53
CA THR A 6 -35.87 63.32 18.49
C THR A 6 -35.49 62.13 19.37
N PRO A 7 -34.59 61.22 18.95
CA PRO A 7 -34.20 60.04 19.71
C PRO A 7 -33.17 60.37 20.81
N LEU A 8 -33.23 59.59 21.88
CA LEU A 8 -32.33 59.61 23.04
C LEU A 8 -30.93 59.08 22.69
N PRO A 9 -29.86 59.59 23.33
CA PRO A 9 -28.49 59.14 23.11
C PRO A 9 -28.12 57.85 23.89
N ASP A 10 -27.25 57.08 23.26
CA ASP A 10 -26.70 55.79 23.69
C ASP A 10 -25.96 55.81 25.02
N ALA A 11 -26.12 54.72 25.77
CA ALA A 11 -25.42 54.42 27.00
C ALA A 11 -23.99 53.94 26.72
N ALA A 12 -23.01 54.58 27.36
CA ALA A 12 -21.61 54.22 27.32
C ALA A 12 -21.36 52.87 28.02
N GLN A 13 -20.78 51.92 27.29
CA GLN A 13 -20.18 50.70 27.85
C GLN A 13 -18.72 50.98 28.23
N THR A 14 -18.38 50.63 29.46
CA THR A 14 -17.04 50.62 30.03
C THR A 14 -16.20 49.48 29.43
N THR A 15 -15.06 49.80 28.83
CA THR A 15 -14.07 48.83 28.33
C THR A 15 -13.14 48.37 29.45
N GLU A 16 -13.14 47.07 29.76
CA GLU A 16 -12.07 46.42 30.52
C GLU A 16 -10.80 46.28 29.65
N PRO A 17 -9.59 46.35 30.23
CA PRO A 17 -8.35 46.14 29.50
C PRO A 17 -8.15 44.66 29.15
N ALA A 18 -7.74 44.40 27.91
CA ALA A 18 -7.42 43.08 27.39
C ALA A 18 -6.32 42.39 28.24
N PRO A 19 -6.39 41.06 28.43
CA PRO A 19 -5.31 40.32 29.07
C PRO A 19 -4.03 40.40 28.22
N SER A 20 -2.94 40.74 28.90
CA SER A 20 -1.59 40.84 28.35
C SER A 20 -1.22 39.56 27.59
N ALA A 21 -0.89 39.71 26.30
CA ALA A 21 -0.31 38.65 25.50
C ALA A 21 0.99 38.15 26.18
N VAL A 22 1.03 36.86 26.47
CA VAL A 22 2.28 36.15 26.79
C VAL A 22 3.17 36.28 25.55
N PRO A 23 4.44 36.71 25.68
CA PRO A 23 5.32 36.80 24.52
C PRO A 23 5.51 35.39 23.97
N ALA A 24 5.18 35.21 22.69
CA ALA A 24 5.54 34.01 21.94
C ALA A 24 7.03 33.75 22.16
N ALA A 25 7.38 32.51 22.55
CA ALA A 25 8.76 32.07 22.60
C ALA A 25 9.41 32.42 21.26
N THR A 26 10.52 33.15 21.32
CA THR A 26 11.34 33.48 20.15
C THR A 26 11.61 32.18 19.37
N PRO A 27 11.24 32.06 18.09
CA PRO A 27 11.63 30.90 17.31
C PRO A 27 13.16 30.91 17.25
N ILE A 28 13.78 29.87 17.81
CA ILE A 28 15.18 29.57 17.51
C ILE A 28 15.22 29.41 15.98
N ALA A 29 16.17 30.06 15.32
CA ALA A 29 16.26 30.07 13.87
C ALA A 29 16.22 28.62 13.36
N ALA A 30 15.12 28.24 12.68
CA ALA A 30 14.88 26.87 12.26
C ALA A 30 16.09 26.36 11.48
N LEU A 31 16.80 25.38 12.06
CA LEU A 31 17.96 24.79 11.42
C LEU A 31 17.55 24.25 10.05
N PRO A 32 18.34 24.48 8.99
CA PRO A 32 17.97 24.04 7.64
C PRO A 32 17.83 22.53 7.59
N ASP A 33 16.95 22.07 6.69
CA ASP A 33 16.83 20.64 6.35
C ASP A 33 18.18 20.11 5.86
N ILE A 34 18.45 18.85 6.20
CA ILE A 34 19.60 18.09 5.72
C ILE A 34 19.04 16.80 5.13
N ASP A 35 19.50 16.42 3.95
CA ASP A 35 19.02 15.24 3.21
C ASP A 35 20.21 14.45 2.63
N THR A 36 21.28 14.28 3.42
CA THR A 36 22.43 13.45 3.00
C THR A 36 22.05 11.97 3.01
N GLU A 37 21.15 11.60 3.92
CA GLU A 37 20.46 10.33 3.94
C GLU A 37 18.96 10.60 3.79
N LYS A 38 18.34 10.04 2.75
CA LYS A 38 16.95 10.35 2.40
C LYS A 38 15.97 9.59 3.29
N VAL A 39 15.01 10.33 3.82
CA VAL A 39 14.01 9.85 4.78
C VAL A 39 12.59 10.09 4.27
N PHE A 40 11.67 9.20 4.65
CA PHE A 40 10.25 9.36 4.42
C PHE A 40 9.54 9.53 5.76
N SER A 41 8.85 10.68 5.91
CA SER A 41 8.25 11.13 7.17
C SER A 41 7.07 12.08 6.92
N GLY A 42 6.33 11.86 5.83
CA GLY A 42 5.33 12.78 5.33
C GLY A 42 4.06 12.89 6.18
N TYR A 43 3.67 11.83 6.90
CA TYR A 43 2.44 11.85 7.71
C TYR A 43 2.50 10.86 8.88
N PHE A 44 1.93 11.27 10.01
CA PHE A 44 1.77 10.47 11.21
C PHE A 44 0.44 10.81 11.88
N ASP A 45 -0.28 9.82 12.39
CA ASP A 45 -1.43 10.09 13.26
C ASP A 45 -1.66 9.05 14.35
N ILE A 46 -2.41 9.44 15.36
CA ILE A 46 -2.81 8.57 16.47
C ILE A 46 -4.19 8.97 16.99
N ALA A 47 -4.90 8.01 17.57
CA ALA A 47 -6.18 8.26 18.21
C ALA A 47 -6.01 9.19 19.43
N SER A 48 -6.98 10.08 19.66
CA SER A 48 -7.08 10.84 20.89
C SER A 48 -7.28 9.90 22.08
N ASP A 49 -6.83 10.33 23.25
CA ASP A 49 -6.92 9.57 24.50
C ASP A 49 -6.02 8.31 24.54
N SER A 50 -5.17 8.09 23.52
CA SER A 50 -4.10 7.09 23.58
C SER A 50 -3.17 7.37 24.75
N GLY A 51 -2.95 6.34 25.58
CA GLY A 51 -2.10 6.40 26.77
C GLY A 51 -0.62 6.10 26.48
N PRO A 52 0.23 6.15 27.52
CA PRO A 52 1.67 5.89 27.40
C PRO A 52 1.99 4.59 26.66
N GLY A 53 3.03 4.61 25.82
CA GLY A 53 3.48 3.46 25.03
C GLY A 53 2.65 3.19 23.76
N SER A 54 1.50 3.84 23.56
CA SER A 54 0.73 3.70 22.32
C SER A 54 1.54 4.19 21.13
N GLU A 55 1.72 3.34 20.12
CA GLU A 55 2.45 3.69 18.90
C GLU A 55 1.61 4.60 18.00
N VAL A 56 2.27 5.62 17.44
CA VAL A 56 1.70 6.46 16.39
C VAL A 56 1.73 5.69 15.07
N ILE A 57 0.68 5.81 14.25
CA ILE A 57 0.61 5.20 12.92
C ILE A 57 1.47 6.01 11.97
N GLY A 58 2.29 5.31 11.18
CA GLY A 58 3.35 5.92 10.37
C GLY A 58 4.70 5.80 11.08
N ARG A 59 5.73 5.43 10.32
CA ARG A 59 7.11 5.36 10.83
C ARG A 59 8.01 6.25 9.99
N ILE A 60 9.10 6.72 10.56
CA ILE A 60 10.17 7.33 9.76
C ILE A 60 10.86 6.19 9.03
N ASN A 61 10.86 6.23 7.70
CA ASN A 61 11.51 5.24 6.86
C ASN A 61 12.79 5.82 6.25
N LEU A 62 13.80 4.99 6.02
CA LEU A 62 14.95 5.37 5.19
C LEU A 62 14.73 4.90 3.77
N GLU A 63 15.05 5.74 2.79
CA GLU A 63 15.04 5.34 1.38
C GLU A 63 15.92 4.09 1.15
N ARG A 64 17.11 4.07 1.79
CA ARG A 64 18.06 2.96 1.68
C ARG A 64 17.64 1.66 2.37
N ASN A 65 16.52 1.61 3.10
CA ASN A 65 16.00 0.34 3.65
C ASN A 65 15.84 -0.71 2.55
N ARG A 66 15.51 -0.29 1.33
CA ARG A 66 15.44 -1.15 0.13
C ARG A 66 16.73 -1.91 -0.20
N ASN A 67 17.87 -1.39 0.24
CA ASN A 67 19.19 -1.90 -0.09
C ASN A 67 19.80 -2.73 1.05
N VAL A 68 19.07 -2.96 2.15
CA VAL A 68 19.65 -3.52 3.39
C VAL A 68 20.37 -4.85 3.19
N ALA A 69 19.87 -5.69 2.27
CA ALA A 69 20.48 -6.99 1.96
C ALA A 69 21.90 -6.86 1.38
N ASN A 70 22.19 -5.77 0.67
CA ASN A 70 23.49 -5.54 0.01
C ASN A 70 24.31 -4.45 0.71
N SER A 71 23.66 -3.53 1.41
CA SER A 71 24.25 -2.40 2.11
C SER A 71 23.55 -2.22 3.46
N PRO A 72 23.98 -2.98 4.49
CA PRO A 72 23.38 -2.90 5.81
C PRO A 72 23.38 -1.48 6.37
N ILE A 73 22.31 -1.12 7.11
CA ILE A 73 22.21 0.18 7.77
C ILE A 73 23.16 0.21 8.97
N PRO A 74 24.08 1.20 9.10
CA PRO A 74 25.05 1.25 10.19
C PRO A 74 24.38 1.19 11.56
N GLY A 75 24.98 0.43 12.49
CA GLY A 75 24.38 0.13 13.80
C GLY A 75 24.25 1.33 14.74
N ASP A 76 25.05 2.39 14.50
CA ASP A 76 25.09 3.62 15.29
C ASP A 76 24.18 4.74 14.73
N TYR A 77 23.26 4.39 13.81
CA TYR A 77 22.22 5.30 13.36
C TYR A 77 21.17 5.50 14.45
N GLU A 78 20.86 6.75 14.76
CA GLU A 78 19.91 7.13 15.81
C GLU A 78 19.01 8.27 15.32
N PHE A 79 17.72 8.20 15.67
CA PHE A 79 16.80 9.32 15.50
C PHE A 79 16.66 10.09 16.80
N VAL A 80 16.74 11.42 16.72
CA VAL A 80 16.69 12.31 17.88
C VAL A 80 15.67 13.42 17.63
N ILE A 81 14.74 13.62 18.56
CA ILE A 81 13.89 14.82 18.60
C ILE A 81 14.75 15.99 19.09
N ILE A 82 14.90 17.03 18.27
CA ILE A 82 15.66 18.23 18.61
C ILE A 82 14.77 19.42 18.97
N GLU A 83 13.53 19.46 18.47
CA GLU A 83 12.50 20.42 18.87
C GLU A 83 11.13 19.73 18.86
N ASP A 84 10.27 20.10 19.80
CA ASP A 84 8.96 19.48 20.02
C ASP A 84 7.94 20.51 20.52
N ASP A 85 6.93 20.81 19.72
CA ASP A 85 5.85 21.74 20.06
C ASP A 85 4.70 21.08 20.86
N SER A 86 4.73 19.75 21.03
CA SER A 86 3.76 18.99 21.83
C SER A 86 4.05 19.02 23.34
N GLY A 87 5.20 19.57 23.73
CA GLY A 87 5.62 19.64 25.13
C GLY A 87 6.04 18.29 25.71
N GLY A 88 6.75 17.48 24.92
CA GLY A 88 7.22 16.16 25.31
C GLY A 88 6.14 15.09 25.31
N MET A 89 5.14 15.20 24.42
CA MET A 89 4.06 14.20 24.34
C MET A 89 4.52 12.92 23.64
N PHE A 90 5.52 13.02 22.77
CA PHE A 90 5.98 11.91 21.95
C PHE A 90 7.41 11.52 22.32
N ASP A 91 7.60 10.22 22.54
CA ASP A 91 8.91 9.58 22.52
C ASP A 91 9.22 9.10 21.10
N LEU A 92 10.50 9.09 20.73
CA LEU A 92 10.98 8.56 19.46
C LEU A 92 12.07 7.52 19.73
N ARG A 93 11.90 6.33 19.17
CA ARG A 93 12.90 5.26 19.22
C ARG A 93 13.31 4.79 17.83
N ALA A 94 14.55 4.34 17.72
CA ALA A 94 15.04 3.59 16.58
C ALA A 94 14.64 2.11 16.72
N GLU A 95 13.99 1.55 15.71
CA GLU A 95 13.58 0.15 15.65
C GLU A 95 14.16 -0.52 14.41
N ARG A 96 14.61 -1.76 14.53
CA ARG A 96 15.04 -2.58 13.40
C ARG A 96 14.19 -3.83 13.27
N ASP A 97 13.89 -4.19 12.03
CA ASP A 97 13.24 -5.46 11.74
C ASP A 97 14.25 -6.61 11.54
N GLY A 98 13.73 -7.81 11.24
CA GLY A 98 14.55 -9.01 11.04
C GLY A 98 15.54 -8.92 9.87
N ASP A 99 15.26 -8.07 8.87
CA ASP A 99 16.14 -7.83 7.72
C ASP A 99 17.19 -6.73 8.03
N GLY A 100 17.10 -6.08 9.19
CA GLY A 100 18.01 -5.01 9.62
C GLY A 100 17.65 -3.61 9.11
N ARG A 101 16.46 -3.43 8.51
CA ARG A 101 15.95 -2.11 8.08
C ARG A 101 15.71 -1.24 9.30
N LEU A 102 15.92 0.06 9.18
CA LEU A 102 15.81 1.00 10.28
C LEU A 102 14.55 1.86 10.15
N PHE A 103 13.82 1.99 11.26
CA PHE A 103 12.62 2.82 11.37
C PHE A 103 12.72 3.73 12.59
N GLY A 104 12.19 4.94 12.47
CA GLY A 104 11.87 5.79 13.63
C GLY A 104 10.41 5.58 14.02
N VAL A 105 10.16 5.18 15.27
CA VAL A 105 8.81 4.89 15.77
C VAL A 105 8.47 5.87 16.88
N PHE A 106 7.40 6.63 16.67
CA PHE A 106 6.85 7.50 17.70
C PHE A 106 5.89 6.74 18.61
N SER A 107 5.90 7.08 19.90
CA SER A 107 4.92 6.59 20.87
C SER A 107 4.56 7.69 21.87
N ILE A 108 3.41 7.55 22.54
CA ILE A 108 3.04 8.46 23.63
C ILE A 108 4.01 8.26 24.80
N ALA A 109 4.60 9.36 25.27
CA ALA A 109 5.57 9.35 26.34
C ALA A 109 4.97 8.98 27.70
N GLU A 110 5.81 8.53 28.62
CA GLU A 110 5.39 8.15 29.97
C GLU A 110 4.68 9.31 30.71
N GLY A 111 3.55 9.01 31.35
CA GLY A 111 2.74 10.01 32.05
C GLY A 111 2.00 11.01 31.15
N LYS A 112 1.98 10.80 29.82
CA LYS A 112 1.24 11.63 28.86
C LYS A 112 -0.01 10.91 28.36
N THR A 113 -0.91 11.67 27.73
CA THR A 113 -2.09 11.16 27.03
C THR A 113 -2.30 12.02 25.80
N ALA A 114 -2.63 11.39 24.67
CA ALA A 114 -2.76 12.06 23.39
C ALA A 114 -3.95 13.05 23.39
N GLY A 115 -3.66 14.35 23.46
CA GLY A 115 -4.65 15.41 23.28
C GLY A 115 -4.85 15.73 21.79
N THR A 116 -6.08 15.99 21.36
CA THR A 116 -6.37 16.32 19.96
C THR A 116 -5.61 17.57 19.50
N GLY A 117 -4.99 17.50 18.33
CA GLY A 117 -4.25 18.63 17.76
C GLY A 117 -3.27 18.19 16.67
N ASP A 118 -2.67 19.17 16.02
CA ASP A 118 -1.57 18.98 15.08
C ASP A 118 -0.27 19.46 15.72
N TYR A 119 0.74 18.61 15.68
CA TYR A 119 2.04 18.81 16.31
C TYR A 119 3.16 18.68 15.28
N SER A 120 4.24 19.41 15.47
CA SER A 120 5.43 19.39 14.64
C SER A 120 6.66 19.02 15.47
N LEU A 121 7.27 17.90 15.11
CA LEU A 121 8.51 17.42 15.72
C LEU A 121 9.67 17.66 14.76
N ARG A 122 10.72 18.33 15.24
CA ARG A 122 11.97 18.48 14.48
C ARG A 122 12.90 17.34 14.82
N ILE A 123 13.29 16.56 13.82
CA ILE A 123 14.03 15.31 13.98
C ILE A 123 15.38 15.41 13.28
N GLU A 124 16.39 14.79 13.88
CA GLU A 124 17.65 14.46 13.22
C GLU A 124 17.86 12.96 13.13
N LEU A 125 18.31 12.48 11.98
CA LEU A 125 19.01 11.19 11.87
C LEU A 125 20.50 11.47 12.04
N ARG A 126 21.12 10.82 13.02
CA ARG A 126 22.54 10.97 13.32
C ARG A 126 23.28 9.66 13.13
N GLN A 127 24.54 9.78 12.74
CA GLN A 127 25.54 8.73 12.89
C GLN A 127 26.64 9.25 13.80
N SER A 128 26.70 8.72 15.02
CA SER A 128 27.56 9.27 16.07
C SER A 128 27.30 10.80 16.23
N ALA A 129 28.27 11.67 15.93
CA ALA A 129 28.12 13.13 16.02
C ALA A 129 27.68 13.80 14.69
N THR A 130 27.60 13.07 13.60
CA THR A 130 27.27 13.61 12.27
C THR A 130 25.76 13.58 12.05
N VAL A 131 25.18 14.72 11.66
CA VAL A 131 23.77 14.79 11.23
C VAL A 131 23.69 14.39 9.76
N LEU A 132 22.98 13.30 9.48
CA LEU A 132 22.77 12.76 8.13
C LEU A 132 21.47 13.26 7.50
N ALA A 133 20.44 13.42 8.31
CA ALA A 133 19.18 14.02 7.90
C ALA A 133 18.65 14.94 9.00
N ARG A 134 17.96 16.01 8.60
CA ARG A 134 17.20 16.88 9.48
C ARG A 134 15.91 17.28 8.77
N PHE A 135 14.77 17.01 9.40
CA PHE A 135 13.46 17.16 8.80
C PHE A 135 12.41 17.41 9.88
N THR A 136 11.21 17.81 9.44
CA THR A 136 10.05 18.00 10.32
C THR A 136 9.08 16.84 10.10
N ALA A 137 8.64 16.21 11.19
CA ALA A 137 7.62 15.18 11.20
C ALA A 137 6.30 15.77 11.74
N PRO A 138 5.24 15.88 10.92
CA PRO A 138 3.93 16.32 11.37
C PRO A 138 3.17 15.15 12.02
N VAL A 139 2.70 15.32 13.26
CA VAL A 139 1.91 14.31 13.98
C VAL A 139 0.53 14.86 14.29
N THR A 140 -0.51 14.19 13.79
CA THR A 140 -1.91 14.54 14.04
C THR A 140 -2.51 13.63 15.11
N VAL A 141 -3.08 14.20 16.17
CA VAL A 141 -3.90 13.47 17.14
C VAL A 141 -5.37 13.74 16.84
N ALA A 142 -6.08 12.71 16.39
CA ALA A 142 -7.46 12.80 15.94
C ALA A 142 -8.34 11.76 16.63
N ARG A 143 -9.66 11.98 16.67
CA ARG A 143 -10.60 11.00 17.26
C ARG A 143 -10.60 9.66 16.53
N GLN A 144 -10.37 9.69 15.23
CA GLN A 144 -10.26 8.53 14.35
C GLN A 144 -9.09 8.81 13.41
N THR A 145 -8.21 7.83 13.25
CA THR A 145 -7.05 7.97 12.35
C THR A 145 -7.48 7.88 10.88
N GLN A 146 -6.64 8.39 9.98
CA GLN A 146 -6.85 8.22 8.54
C GLN A 146 -6.78 6.75 8.16
N TRP A 147 -5.91 5.97 8.82
CA TRP A 147 -5.80 4.54 8.62
C TRP A 147 -7.08 3.82 9.03
N ASP A 148 -7.68 4.14 10.18
CA ASP A 148 -8.95 3.53 10.59
C ASP A 148 -10.05 3.81 9.56
N THR A 149 -10.15 5.06 9.10
CA THR A 149 -11.12 5.47 8.08
C THR A 149 -10.91 4.71 6.77
N TYR A 150 -9.65 4.54 6.36
CA TYR A 150 -9.29 3.80 5.15
C TYR A 150 -9.54 2.30 5.31
N TYR A 151 -9.22 1.72 6.47
CA TYR A 151 -9.40 0.31 6.78
C TYR A 151 -10.86 -0.12 6.64
N ASP A 152 -11.78 0.64 7.23
CA ASP A 152 -13.21 0.32 7.20
C ASP A 152 -13.73 0.24 5.76
N ARG A 153 -13.31 1.19 4.91
CA ARG A 153 -13.64 1.20 3.48
C ARG A 153 -12.94 0.07 2.72
N ALA A 154 -11.69 -0.24 3.07
CA ALA A 154 -10.93 -1.31 2.43
C ALA A 154 -11.52 -2.69 2.71
N VAL A 155 -12.08 -2.93 3.90
CA VAL A 155 -12.81 -4.16 4.22
C VAL A 155 -14.02 -4.34 3.31
N GLU A 156 -14.83 -3.27 3.12
CA GLU A 156 -15.97 -3.29 2.19
C GLU A 156 -15.50 -3.53 0.75
N PHE A 157 -14.45 -2.83 0.31
CA PHE A 157 -13.85 -3.01 -1.01
C PHE A 157 -13.42 -4.46 -1.24
N VAL A 158 -12.71 -5.08 -0.28
CA VAL A 158 -12.30 -6.49 -0.37
C VAL A 158 -13.52 -7.40 -0.53
N GLY A 159 -14.58 -7.19 0.25
CA GLY A 159 -15.82 -7.97 0.16
C GLY A 159 -16.51 -7.87 -1.21
N ASN A 160 -16.39 -6.72 -1.89
CA ASN A 160 -16.96 -6.49 -3.22
C ASN A 160 -16.06 -6.97 -4.37
N GLN A 161 -14.78 -7.26 -4.11
CA GLN A 161 -13.83 -7.75 -5.11
C GLN A 161 -13.61 -9.26 -4.98
N GLY A 162 -14.37 -10.06 -5.73
CA GLY A 162 -14.26 -11.53 -5.65
C GLY A 162 -12.84 -12.09 -5.85
N ARG A 163 -11.94 -11.41 -6.59
CA ARG A 163 -10.52 -11.82 -6.71
C ARG A 163 -9.76 -11.71 -5.38
N LEU A 164 -10.04 -10.68 -4.57
CA LEU A 164 -9.40 -10.47 -3.26
C LEU A 164 -9.83 -11.55 -2.25
N THR A 165 -10.98 -12.18 -2.45
CA THR A 165 -11.45 -13.31 -1.61
C THR A 165 -11.16 -14.69 -2.25
N GLY A 166 -10.26 -14.75 -3.23
CA GLY A 166 -9.95 -15.98 -3.98
C GLY A 166 -11.12 -16.58 -4.78
N ARG A 167 -12.25 -15.85 -4.86
CA ARG A 167 -13.55 -16.32 -5.39
C ARG A 167 -14.05 -17.60 -4.71
N GLN A 168 -13.63 -17.81 -3.46
CA GLN A 168 -14.06 -18.95 -2.66
C GLN A 168 -15.12 -18.51 -1.65
N SER A 169 -15.89 -19.48 -1.17
CA SER A 169 -16.81 -19.34 -0.05
C SER A 169 -16.91 -20.70 0.62
N TYR A 170 -16.70 -20.75 1.93
CA TYR A 170 -16.65 -21.98 2.71
C TYR A 170 -17.77 -22.00 3.74
N ARG A 171 -18.41 -23.15 3.89
CA ARG A 171 -19.29 -23.43 5.03
C ARG A 171 -18.45 -23.70 6.26
N ASP A 172 -19.02 -23.54 7.45
CA ASP A 172 -18.32 -23.79 8.72
C ASP A 172 -17.71 -25.21 8.80
N SER A 173 -18.34 -26.22 8.20
CA SER A 173 -17.77 -27.58 8.13
C SER A 173 -16.54 -27.68 7.24
N GLU A 174 -16.47 -26.89 6.17
CA GLU A 174 -15.32 -26.82 5.26
C GLU A 174 -14.19 -26.02 5.91
N VAL A 175 -14.53 -24.92 6.61
CA VAL A 175 -13.56 -24.18 7.44
C VAL A 175 -12.95 -25.09 8.50
N ALA A 176 -13.77 -25.88 9.21
CA ALA A 176 -13.27 -26.82 10.21
C ALA A 176 -12.31 -27.86 9.62
N ALA A 177 -12.60 -28.38 8.42
CA ALA A 177 -11.73 -29.33 7.73
C ALA A 177 -10.42 -28.66 7.27
N LEU A 178 -10.48 -27.44 6.73
CA LEU A 178 -9.30 -26.69 6.29
C LEU A 178 -8.40 -26.31 7.48
N ILE A 179 -8.98 -25.91 8.62
CA ILE A 179 -8.21 -25.67 9.86
C ILE A 179 -7.45 -26.94 10.24
N ALA A 180 -8.13 -28.10 10.28
CA ALA A 180 -7.50 -29.35 10.65
C ALA A 180 -6.42 -29.80 9.66
N GLU A 181 -6.63 -29.60 8.35
CA GLU A 181 -5.66 -29.88 7.29
C GLU A 181 -4.40 -28.99 7.46
N ILE A 182 -4.60 -27.69 7.65
CA ILE A 182 -3.53 -26.72 7.84
C ILE A 182 -2.69 -27.06 9.08
N GLU A 183 -3.34 -27.37 10.20
CA GLU A 183 -2.67 -27.73 11.44
C GLU A 183 -1.91 -29.06 11.32
N ALA A 184 -2.46 -30.04 10.59
CA ALA A 184 -1.82 -31.33 10.40
C ALA A 184 -0.60 -31.27 9.46
N ASN A 185 -0.55 -30.26 8.58
CA ASN A 185 0.45 -30.13 7.52
C ASN A 185 1.30 -28.85 7.66
N ASP A 186 1.41 -28.29 8.86
CA ASP A 186 2.23 -27.10 9.17
C ASP A 186 1.99 -25.92 8.19
N GLY A 187 0.73 -25.64 7.86
CA GLY A 187 0.37 -24.56 6.92
C GLY A 187 0.10 -25.00 5.48
N ALA A 188 0.55 -26.19 5.07
CA ALA A 188 0.42 -26.64 3.69
C ALA A 188 -0.97 -27.18 3.36
N PHE A 189 -1.44 -26.92 2.14
CA PHE A 189 -2.61 -27.62 1.57
C PHE A 189 -2.20 -28.92 0.89
N GLU A 190 -3.04 -29.95 1.03
CA GLU A 190 -2.83 -31.26 0.43
C GLU A 190 -2.86 -31.21 -1.11
N GLY A 191 -2.04 -32.07 -1.72
CA GLY A 191 -2.00 -32.27 -3.17
C GLY A 191 -1.19 -31.25 -3.95
N MET A 192 -0.56 -30.28 -3.29
CA MET A 192 0.24 -29.23 -3.91
C MET A 192 1.73 -29.49 -3.71
N ARG A 193 2.46 -29.80 -4.79
CA ARG A 193 3.86 -30.24 -4.72
C ARG A 193 4.83 -29.11 -4.36
N PHE A 194 4.43 -27.86 -4.54
CA PHE A 194 5.32 -26.72 -4.31
C PHE A 194 5.66 -26.54 -2.82
N TYR A 195 4.81 -27.00 -1.89
CA TYR A 195 5.12 -27.02 -0.46
C TYR A 195 6.30 -27.94 -0.08
N GLY A 196 6.85 -28.72 -1.01
CA GLY A 196 8.08 -29.47 -0.81
C GLY A 196 9.27 -28.94 -1.61
N ALA A 197 9.14 -27.77 -2.24
CA ALA A 197 10.16 -27.18 -3.11
C ALA A 197 10.67 -25.86 -2.53
N THR A 198 12.00 -25.75 -2.43
CA THR A 198 12.71 -24.57 -1.87
C THR A 198 13.81 -24.06 -2.81
N THR A 199 14.06 -24.77 -3.90
CA THR A 199 15.11 -24.45 -4.88
C THR A 199 14.54 -24.38 -6.29
N LEU A 200 15.26 -23.65 -7.16
CA LEU A 200 14.93 -23.54 -8.58
C LEU A 200 14.72 -24.91 -9.24
N THR A 201 15.64 -25.85 -9.03
CA THR A 201 15.58 -27.21 -9.59
C THR A 201 14.33 -27.97 -9.14
N GLU A 202 13.91 -27.82 -7.87
CA GLU A 202 12.71 -28.47 -7.34
C GLU A 202 11.44 -27.88 -7.94
N TRP A 203 11.37 -26.55 -8.10
CA TRP A 203 10.26 -25.87 -8.77
C TRP A 203 10.17 -26.27 -10.25
N GLU A 204 11.29 -26.33 -10.97
CA GLU A 204 11.34 -26.78 -12.36
C GLU A 204 10.81 -28.22 -12.52
N ALA A 205 11.11 -29.11 -11.56
CA ALA A 205 10.66 -30.50 -11.56
C ALA A 205 9.14 -30.69 -11.35
N ILE A 206 8.43 -29.67 -10.86
CA ILE A 206 6.96 -29.65 -10.77
C ILE A 206 6.34 -29.40 -12.15
N GLY A 207 7.04 -28.64 -12.99
CA GLY A 207 6.61 -28.20 -14.31
C GLY A 207 5.82 -26.89 -14.25
N THR A 208 6.21 -25.97 -15.13
CA THR A 208 5.78 -24.56 -15.15
C THR A 208 4.27 -24.34 -15.01
N ASN A 209 3.48 -25.02 -15.84
CA ASN A 209 2.02 -24.87 -15.82
C ASN A 209 1.37 -25.44 -14.56
N LYS A 210 1.96 -26.49 -13.96
CA LYS A 210 1.43 -27.07 -12.73
C LYS A 210 1.79 -26.19 -11.54
N LEU A 211 3.03 -25.72 -11.45
CA LEU A 211 3.45 -24.80 -10.40
C LEU A 211 2.58 -23.54 -10.38
N GLY A 212 2.40 -22.89 -11.54
CA GLY A 212 1.56 -21.69 -11.65
C GLY A 212 0.12 -21.91 -11.15
N ARG A 213 -0.51 -23.04 -11.51
CA ARG A 213 -1.86 -23.39 -11.02
C ARG A 213 -1.90 -23.70 -9.53
N ASP A 214 -0.98 -24.52 -9.03
CA ASP A 214 -0.97 -24.91 -7.62
C ASP A 214 -0.78 -23.66 -6.72
N LEU A 215 0.09 -22.73 -7.12
CA LEU A 215 0.28 -21.45 -6.42
C LEU A 215 -0.99 -20.59 -6.44
N GLN A 216 -1.66 -20.47 -7.58
CA GLN A 216 -2.93 -19.73 -7.68
C GLN A 216 -4.03 -20.38 -6.83
N ASP A 217 -4.13 -21.71 -6.85
CA ASP A 217 -5.12 -22.45 -6.07
C ASP A 217 -4.90 -22.30 -4.56
N ALA A 218 -3.64 -22.36 -4.10
CA ALA A 218 -3.28 -22.09 -2.71
C ALA A 218 -3.64 -20.67 -2.29
N ALA A 219 -3.26 -19.66 -3.09
CA ALA A 219 -3.61 -18.27 -2.85
C ALA A 219 -5.13 -18.09 -2.75
N ASN A 220 -5.88 -18.64 -3.71
CA ASN A 220 -7.34 -18.57 -3.72
C ASN A 220 -7.97 -19.22 -2.47
N ARG A 221 -7.42 -20.34 -1.99
CA ARG A 221 -7.86 -20.96 -0.73
C ARG A 221 -7.64 -20.02 0.44
N ILE A 222 -6.47 -19.41 0.57
CA ILE A 222 -6.16 -18.43 1.61
C ILE A 222 -7.11 -17.22 1.55
N GLY A 223 -7.37 -16.68 0.36
CA GLY A 223 -8.37 -15.63 0.15
C GLY A 223 -9.77 -16.04 0.62
N GLY A 224 -10.14 -17.30 0.38
CA GLY A 224 -11.37 -17.90 0.88
C GLY A 224 -11.43 -18.03 2.40
N LEU A 225 -10.31 -18.39 3.04
CA LEU A 225 -10.22 -18.44 4.51
C LEU A 225 -10.39 -17.05 5.11
N GLY A 226 -9.76 -16.03 4.54
CA GLY A 226 -9.95 -14.63 4.96
C GLY A 226 -11.40 -14.19 4.88
N ARG A 227 -12.11 -14.53 3.79
CA ARG A 227 -13.55 -14.29 3.67
C ARG A 227 -14.37 -15.06 4.71
N ALA A 228 -14.06 -16.33 4.92
CA ALA A 228 -14.74 -17.11 5.94
C ALA A 228 -14.48 -16.51 7.35
N TYR A 229 -13.32 -15.92 7.59
CA TYR A 229 -13.01 -15.26 8.86
C TYR A 229 -13.85 -14.00 9.09
N SER A 230 -14.27 -13.30 8.04
CA SER A 230 -15.17 -12.14 8.17
C SER A 230 -16.66 -12.52 8.20
N GLU A 231 -17.07 -13.65 7.60
CA GLU A 231 -18.48 -13.99 7.38
C GLU A 231 -18.99 -15.21 8.19
N SER A 232 -18.11 -16.11 8.65
CA SER A 232 -18.51 -17.35 9.33
C SER A 232 -19.25 -17.07 10.64
N ARG A 233 -20.29 -17.87 10.90
CA ARG A 233 -21.06 -17.77 12.16
C ARG A 233 -20.29 -18.36 13.33
N LYS A 234 -19.55 -19.44 13.09
CA LYS A 234 -18.77 -20.12 14.13
C LYS A 234 -17.37 -19.54 14.29
N TYR A 235 -16.71 -19.21 13.18
CA TYR A 235 -15.30 -18.84 13.17
C TYR A 235 -15.05 -17.35 12.88
N GLY A 236 -16.10 -16.60 12.51
CA GLY A 236 -16.02 -15.16 12.25
C GLY A 236 -16.39 -14.30 13.46
N PRO A 237 -16.77 -13.02 13.27
CA PRO A 237 -16.96 -12.06 14.38
C PRO A 237 -18.03 -12.44 15.41
N SER A 238 -18.98 -13.32 15.06
CA SER A 238 -20.01 -13.83 15.97
C SER A 238 -19.66 -15.17 16.62
N GLY A 239 -18.48 -15.71 16.32
CA GLY A 239 -17.96 -16.98 16.82
C GLY A 239 -17.54 -16.93 18.28
N GLN A 240 -17.15 -18.09 18.82
CA GLN A 240 -16.49 -18.14 20.13
C GLN A 240 -15.02 -17.72 19.97
N ASP A 241 -14.49 -16.99 20.96
CA ASP A 241 -13.11 -16.46 20.92
C ASP A 241 -12.08 -17.54 20.62
N ALA A 242 -12.19 -18.72 21.24
CA ALA A 242 -11.27 -19.84 21.03
C ALA A 242 -11.33 -20.43 19.61
N ASP A 243 -12.54 -20.55 19.03
CA ASP A 243 -12.70 -21.02 17.64
C ASP A 243 -12.12 -20.01 16.65
N ARG A 244 -12.35 -18.71 16.91
CA ARG A 244 -11.86 -17.61 16.09
C ARG A 244 -10.34 -17.47 16.18
N GLU A 245 -9.76 -17.57 17.37
CA GLU A 245 -8.32 -17.58 17.60
C GLU A 245 -7.64 -18.75 16.89
N ARG A 246 -8.18 -19.97 17.03
CA ARG A 246 -7.67 -21.13 16.31
C ARG A 246 -7.72 -20.92 14.80
N PHE A 247 -8.82 -20.38 14.28
CA PHE A 247 -8.95 -20.11 12.85
C PHE A 247 -7.95 -19.05 12.36
N ARG A 248 -7.79 -17.96 13.11
CA ARG A 248 -6.80 -16.92 12.84
C ARG A 248 -5.38 -17.48 12.75
N ASN A 249 -5.00 -18.31 13.71
CA ASN A 249 -3.69 -18.98 13.73
C ASN A 249 -3.49 -19.91 12.52
N ALA A 250 -4.54 -20.63 12.10
CA ALA A 250 -4.47 -21.42 10.87
C ALA A 250 -4.26 -20.54 9.62
N ILE A 251 -4.89 -19.36 9.54
CA ILE A 251 -4.65 -18.43 8.42
C ILE A 251 -3.20 -17.93 8.44
N TYR A 252 -2.63 -17.61 9.61
CA TYR A 252 -1.21 -17.25 9.72
C TYR A 252 -0.29 -18.36 9.22
N LEU A 253 -0.51 -19.60 9.67
CA LEU A 253 0.27 -20.76 9.23
C LEU A 253 0.20 -20.96 7.71
N ALA A 254 -1.00 -20.87 7.12
CA ALA A 254 -1.17 -21.00 5.68
C ALA A 254 -0.46 -19.89 4.89
N LEU A 255 -0.52 -18.64 5.37
CA LEU A 255 0.20 -17.51 4.80
C LEU A 255 1.72 -17.72 4.85
N ILE A 256 2.24 -18.13 6.01
CA ILE A 256 3.67 -18.38 6.21
C ILE A 256 4.14 -19.50 5.27
N ALA A 257 3.48 -20.66 5.30
CA ALA A 257 3.85 -21.80 4.47
C ALA A 257 3.78 -21.49 2.98
N TYR A 258 2.76 -20.73 2.54
CA TYR A 258 2.62 -20.31 1.15
C TYR A 258 3.82 -19.47 0.70
N VAL A 259 4.18 -18.45 1.48
CA VAL A 259 5.26 -17.52 1.12
C VAL A 259 6.63 -18.19 1.21
N ASP A 260 6.87 -19.02 2.23
CA ASP A 260 8.15 -19.71 2.44
C ASP A 260 8.48 -20.69 1.29
N HIS A 261 7.46 -21.18 0.56
CA HIS A 261 7.62 -22.07 -0.60
C HIS A 261 7.32 -21.39 -1.94
N PHE A 262 6.99 -20.10 -1.93
CA PHE A 262 6.76 -19.33 -3.14
C PHE A 262 8.13 -19.00 -3.78
N PRO A 263 8.29 -19.12 -5.11
CA PRO A 263 9.53 -18.73 -5.80
C PRO A 263 9.70 -17.21 -5.86
N LEU A 264 9.93 -16.57 -4.71
CA LEU A 264 10.00 -15.11 -4.56
C LEU A 264 11.25 -14.53 -5.23
N ASP A 265 12.38 -15.18 -5.03
CA ASP A 265 13.67 -14.69 -5.51
C ASP A 265 13.67 -14.66 -7.03
N ASP A 266 13.86 -13.46 -7.57
CA ASP A 266 13.89 -13.21 -9.01
C ASP A 266 12.63 -13.74 -9.73
N PHE A 267 11.47 -13.70 -9.06
CA PHE A 267 10.20 -14.28 -9.53
C PHE A 267 9.92 -13.99 -11.01
N ALA A 268 10.02 -12.74 -11.44
CA ALA A 268 9.72 -12.37 -12.81
C ALA A 268 10.72 -12.91 -13.85
N ASN A 269 11.97 -13.18 -13.46
CA ASN A 269 13.01 -13.72 -14.36
C ASN A 269 13.18 -15.25 -14.27
N SER A 270 12.79 -15.86 -13.16
CA SER A 270 12.98 -17.29 -12.85
C SER A 270 12.48 -18.26 -13.93
N GLY A 271 11.41 -17.89 -14.65
CA GLY A 271 10.79 -18.73 -15.68
C GLY A 271 10.07 -19.98 -15.16
N VAL A 272 10.03 -20.19 -13.83
CA VAL A 272 9.38 -21.37 -13.22
C VAL A 272 7.86 -21.32 -13.29
N VAL A 273 7.27 -20.15 -13.51
CA VAL A 273 5.84 -19.95 -13.77
C VAL A 273 5.60 -19.42 -15.19
N PRO A 274 4.41 -19.65 -15.78
CA PRO A 274 4.10 -19.23 -17.15
C PRO A 274 4.30 -17.73 -17.37
N TYR A 275 4.58 -17.34 -18.62
CA TYR A 275 4.67 -15.93 -19.00
C TYR A 275 3.44 -15.11 -18.54
N GLY A 276 2.24 -15.62 -18.80
CA GLY A 276 1.00 -14.94 -18.42
C GLY A 276 0.93 -14.69 -16.92
N ASP A 277 1.31 -15.68 -16.12
CA ASP A 277 1.28 -15.57 -14.67
C ASP A 277 2.29 -14.54 -14.12
N ARG A 278 3.47 -14.43 -14.75
CA ARG A 278 4.47 -13.41 -14.39
C ARG A 278 4.00 -11.99 -14.70
N THR A 279 3.17 -11.81 -15.72
CA THR A 279 2.58 -10.50 -16.05
C THR A 279 1.25 -10.24 -15.35
N HIS A 280 0.63 -11.28 -14.82
CA HIS A 280 -0.64 -11.27 -14.07
C HIS A 280 -0.41 -11.59 -12.59
N GLN A 281 0.59 -10.94 -11.98
CA GLN A 281 1.00 -11.13 -10.57
C GLN A 281 -0.17 -11.07 -9.57
N TRP A 282 -1.23 -10.32 -9.88
CA TRP A 282 -2.45 -10.23 -9.07
C TRP A 282 -3.19 -11.56 -8.90
N LEU A 283 -2.92 -12.57 -9.74
CA LEU A 283 -3.44 -13.93 -9.54
C LEU A 283 -2.91 -14.56 -8.23
N TYR A 284 -1.76 -14.10 -7.75
CA TYR A 284 -1.12 -14.55 -6.52
C TYR A 284 -1.36 -13.59 -5.37
N SER A 285 -1.23 -12.28 -5.62
CA SER A 285 -1.29 -11.27 -4.55
C SER A 285 -2.71 -10.86 -4.15
N ASP A 286 -3.70 -10.89 -5.06
CA ASP A 286 -5.06 -10.45 -4.73
C ASP A 286 -5.66 -11.30 -3.58
N PRO A 287 -5.70 -12.64 -3.67
CA PRO A 287 -6.31 -13.44 -2.61
C PRO A 287 -5.58 -13.31 -1.26
N ILE A 288 -4.25 -13.23 -1.31
CA ILE A 288 -3.40 -13.14 -0.12
C ILE A 288 -3.60 -11.79 0.58
N SER A 289 -3.57 -10.70 -0.19
CA SER A 289 -3.73 -9.36 0.34
C SER A 289 -5.15 -9.10 0.86
N GLY A 290 -6.17 -9.62 0.18
CA GLY A 290 -7.54 -9.58 0.67
C GLY A 290 -7.73 -10.35 1.98
N ALA A 291 -7.16 -11.55 2.11
CA ALA A 291 -7.18 -12.29 3.37
C ALA A 291 -6.51 -11.49 4.50
N ALA A 292 -5.35 -10.89 4.22
CA ALA A 292 -4.62 -10.07 5.19
C ALA A 292 -5.46 -8.88 5.70
N VAL A 293 -6.18 -8.17 4.83
CA VAL A 293 -7.07 -7.06 5.23
C VAL A 293 -8.19 -7.54 6.15
N LEU A 294 -8.83 -8.66 5.81
CA LEU A 294 -9.99 -9.19 6.55
C LEU A 294 -9.65 -9.67 7.96
N ILE A 295 -8.39 -10.05 8.22
CA ILE A 295 -7.91 -10.47 9.55
C ILE A 295 -7.14 -9.36 10.28
N TYR A 296 -6.91 -8.21 9.64
CA TYR A 296 -5.83 -7.29 10.03
C TYR A 296 -5.98 -6.69 11.44
N ARG A 297 -7.20 -6.45 11.92
CA ARG A 297 -7.41 -5.91 13.27
C ARG A 297 -6.91 -6.85 14.36
N ASP A 298 -7.16 -8.14 14.22
CA ASP A 298 -6.63 -9.12 15.18
C ASP A 298 -5.15 -9.35 14.98
N LEU A 299 -4.66 -9.26 13.74
CA LEU A 299 -3.22 -9.28 13.48
C LEU A 299 -2.51 -8.13 14.22
N LEU A 300 -3.06 -6.92 14.21
CA LEU A 300 -2.50 -5.79 14.97
C LEU A 300 -2.51 -6.03 16.49
N ALA A 301 -3.61 -6.58 17.02
CA ALA A 301 -3.70 -6.94 18.44
C ALA A 301 -2.65 -8.00 18.82
N ASP A 302 -2.52 -9.06 18.03
CA ASP A 302 -1.52 -10.11 18.23
C ASP A 302 -0.08 -9.57 18.13
N LEU A 303 0.19 -8.63 17.23
CA LEU A 303 1.49 -7.97 17.10
C LEU A 303 1.84 -7.15 18.35
N HIS A 304 0.87 -6.39 18.85
CA HIS A 304 0.99 -5.63 20.09
C HIS A 304 1.29 -6.57 21.27
N ASP A 305 0.60 -7.71 21.34
CA ASP A 305 0.77 -8.70 22.41
C ASP A 305 2.01 -9.59 22.25
N GLY A 306 2.79 -9.41 21.18
CA GLY A 306 4.04 -10.14 20.97
C GLY A 306 3.88 -11.55 20.42
N VAL A 307 2.72 -11.89 19.84
CA VAL A 307 2.43 -13.22 19.28
C VAL A 307 3.32 -13.49 18.07
N GLN A 308 4.20 -14.50 18.17
CA GLN A 308 5.21 -14.79 17.15
C GLN A 308 4.62 -15.15 15.76
N PRO A 309 3.61 -16.04 15.64
CA PRO A 309 3.00 -16.33 14.34
C PRO A 309 2.45 -15.10 13.60
N ALA A 310 1.93 -14.11 14.32
CA ALA A 310 1.46 -12.85 13.72
C ALA A 310 2.63 -12.02 13.15
N ARG A 311 3.76 -11.97 13.86
CA ARG A 311 4.99 -11.30 13.40
C ARG A 311 5.52 -11.97 12.13
N ASP A 312 5.62 -13.29 12.14
CA ASP A 312 6.10 -14.07 10.99
C ASP A 312 5.16 -13.90 9.78
N ALA A 313 3.84 -13.99 9.98
CA ALA A 313 2.86 -13.78 8.92
C ALA A 313 2.97 -12.37 8.32
N LYS A 314 3.10 -11.33 9.16
CA LYS A 314 3.27 -9.94 8.68
C LYS A 314 4.56 -9.77 7.87
N GLU A 315 5.68 -10.36 8.30
CA GLU A 315 6.94 -10.34 7.55
C GLU A 315 6.80 -11.02 6.18
N ARG A 316 6.16 -12.20 6.12
CA ARG A 316 5.92 -12.92 4.86
C ARG A 316 4.99 -12.15 3.91
N LEU A 317 3.97 -11.50 4.45
CA LEU A 317 3.09 -10.61 3.68
C LEU A 317 3.88 -9.46 3.05
N PHE A 318 4.77 -8.81 3.83
CA PHE A 318 5.65 -7.77 3.29
C PHE A 318 6.51 -8.30 2.15
N ARG A 319 7.21 -9.43 2.36
CA ARG A 319 8.08 -10.03 1.35
C ARG A 319 7.33 -10.38 0.06
N LEU A 320 6.20 -11.07 0.15
CA LEU A 320 5.42 -11.41 -1.04
C LEU A 320 4.94 -10.16 -1.78
N LEU A 321 4.29 -9.23 -1.08
CA LEU A 321 3.63 -8.09 -1.74
C LEU A 321 4.63 -7.06 -2.27
N GLN A 322 5.75 -6.82 -1.58
CA GLN A 322 6.78 -5.88 -2.06
C GLN A 322 7.54 -6.42 -3.27
N HIS A 323 7.83 -7.71 -3.28
CA HIS A 323 8.61 -8.33 -4.35
C HIS A 323 7.73 -8.69 -5.55
N VAL A 324 6.52 -9.20 -5.37
CA VAL A 324 5.71 -9.70 -6.48
C VAL A 324 4.87 -8.62 -7.16
N ASN A 325 4.23 -7.70 -6.42
CA ASN A 325 3.28 -6.76 -7.04
C ASN A 325 3.93 -5.76 -7.99
N PHE A 326 5.21 -5.47 -7.78
CA PHE A 326 5.99 -4.47 -8.49
C PHE A 326 7.17 -5.05 -9.29
N ASP A 327 7.25 -6.38 -9.42
CA ASP A 327 8.33 -6.97 -10.20
C ASP A 327 8.11 -6.80 -11.71
N LEU A 328 9.23 -6.66 -12.42
CA LEU A 328 9.30 -6.75 -13.87
C LEU A 328 10.52 -7.56 -14.27
N PRO A 329 10.44 -8.47 -15.26
CA PRO A 329 11.61 -9.14 -15.79
C PRO A 329 12.67 -8.15 -16.26
N SER A 330 13.92 -8.41 -15.93
CA SER A 330 15.07 -7.54 -16.23
C SER A 330 15.22 -7.29 -17.73
N GLY A 331 15.03 -8.31 -18.57
CA GLY A 331 15.05 -8.19 -20.02
C GLY A 331 13.92 -7.36 -20.63
N TRP A 332 12.95 -6.89 -19.83
CA TRP A 332 11.88 -5.99 -20.25
C TRP A 332 12.08 -4.58 -19.70
N ARG A 333 13.07 -4.39 -18.84
CA ARG A 333 13.48 -3.09 -18.32
C ARG A 333 14.42 -2.42 -19.34
N MET A 334 13.92 -2.21 -20.56
CA MET A 334 14.67 -1.61 -21.67
C MET A 334 14.46 -0.11 -21.69
N PHE A 335 15.43 0.66 -21.20
CA PHE A 335 15.31 2.13 -21.13
C PHE A 335 15.30 2.82 -22.49
N THR A 336 15.86 2.18 -23.53
CA THR A 336 15.78 2.66 -24.91
C THR A 336 14.40 2.50 -25.53
N ASP A 337 13.54 1.71 -24.88
CA ASP A 337 12.22 1.34 -25.34
C ASP A 337 11.16 2.13 -24.55
N VAL A 338 10.52 3.08 -25.23
CA VAL A 338 9.59 4.02 -24.59
C VAL A 338 8.44 3.31 -23.86
N ARG A 339 8.32 3.53 -22.54
CA ARG A 339 7.21 3.11 -21.68
C ARG A 339 6.78 1.65 -21.86
N TYR A 340 7.75 0.74 -21.83
CA TYR A 340 7.50 -0.71 -21.93
C TYR A 340 6.94 -1.14 -23.30
N TYR A 341 7.37 -0.46 -24.36
CA TYR A 341 7.14 -0.95 -25.73
C TYR A 341 8.28 -1.88 -26.14
N LEU A 342 8.03 -3.17 -26.38
CA LEU A 342 9.08 -4.14 -26.75
C LEU A 342 9.01 -4.49 -28.26
N PRO A 343 9.78 -3.81 -29.15
CA PRO A 343 9.61 -3.93 -30.60
C PRO A 343 9.82 -5.34 -31.14
N GLN A 344 10.78 -6.06 -30.56
CA GLN A 344 11.15 -7.41 -30.98
C GLN A 344 10.28 -8.48 -30.31
N ARG A 345 9.45 -8.09 -29.34
CA ARG A 345 8.60 -8.96 -28.51
C ARG A 345 7.22 -8.35 -28.34
N LEU A 346 6.58 -7.94 -29.43
CA LEU A 346 5.31 -7.20 -29.39
C LEU A 346 4.22 -7.91 -28.60
N SER A 347 4.12 -9.24 -28.69
CA SER A 347 3.17 -10.04 -27.90
C SER A 347 3.39 -9.93 -26.39
N GLU A 348 4.56 -9.48 -25.97
CA GLU A 348 4.92 -9.26 -24.57
C GLU A 348 4.88 -7.79 -24.16
N SER A 349 4.57 -6.91 -25.13
CA SER A 349 4.51 -5.46 -24.99
C SER A 349 3.12 -4.96 -24.60
N SER A 350 2.19 -5.84 -24.21
CA SER A 350 0.97 -5.42 -23.48
C SER A 350 1.45 -4.67 -22.25
N GLY A 351 1.28 -3.35 -22.23
CA GLY A 351 1.91 -2.42 -21.32
C GLY A 351 1.56 -2.73 -19.88
N ALA A 352 2.25 -3.69 -19.24
CA ALA A 352 1.84 -4.33 -17.99
C ALA A 352 1.57 -3.33 -16.84
N TRP A 353 2.07 -2.10 -17.00
CA TRP A 353 2.04 -0.99 -16.06
C TRP A 353 1.43 0.31 -16.63
N ALA A 354 1.18 0.35 -17.94
CA ALA A 354 0.73 1.54 -18.68
C ALA A 354 -0.58 1.31 -19.46
N ASP A 355 -1.19 0.14 -19.31
CA ASP A 355 -2.42 -0.24 -19.99
C ASP A 355 -3.51 -0.70 -19.03
N ALA A 356 -4.56 -1.30 -19.59
CA ALA A 356 -5.70 -1.77 -18.84
C ALA A 356 -5.33 -2.72 -17.69
N ASN A 357 -4.27 -3.53 -17.73
CA ASN A 357 -3.91 -4.40 -16.61
C ASN A 357 -3.64 -3.63 -15.29
N ARG A 358 -3.38 -2.32 -15.36
CA ARG A 358 -3.32 -1.45 -14.20
C ARG A 358 -4.55 -1.55 -13.30
N HIS A 359 -5.76 -1.63 -13.85
CA HIS A 359 -6.98 -1.75 -13.04
C HIS A 359 -7.01 -3.08 -12.27
N HIS A 360 -6.37 -4.13 -12.78
CA HIS A 360 -6.26 -5.38 -12.04
C HIS A 360 -5.29 -5.27 -10.87
N ARG A 361 -4.13 -4.65 -11.09
CA ARG A 361 -3.10 -4.44 -10.07
C ARG A 361 -3.57 -3.55 -8.93
N MET A 362 -4.45 -2.60 -9.23
CA MET A 362 -5.00 -1.66 -8.26
C MET A 362 -5.71 -2.35 -7.09
N ARG A 363 -6.25 -3.57 -7.25
CA ARG A 363 -6.86 -4.33 -6.14
C ARG A 363 -5.85 -4.56 -5.02
N SER A 364 -4.77 -5.28 -5.30
CA SER A 364 -3.73 -5.53 -4.31
C SER A 364 -3.06 -4.23 -3.84
N TRP A 365 -2.79 -3.27 -4.72
CA TRP A 365 -2.18 -2.00 -4.30
C TRP A 365 -3.07 -1.20 -3.35
N ALA A 366 -4.39 -1.24 -3.51
CA ALA A 366 -5.33 -0.61 -2.60
C ALA A 366 -5.37 -1.27 -1.21
N THR A 367 -5.03 -2.57 -1.12
CA THR A 367 -4.96 -3.27 0.17
C THR A 367 -3.64 -3.07 0.90
N MET A 368 -2.54 -2.81 0.19
CA MET A 368 -1.20 -2.68 0.79
C MET A 368 -1.07 -1.56 1.84
N PRO A 369 -1.67 -0.37 1.69
CA PRO A 369 -1.66 0.66 2.74
C PRO A 369 -2.26 0.19 4.07
N VAL A 370 -3.30 -0.65 4.04
CA VAL A 370 -3.83 -1.31 5.24
C VAL A 370 -2.75 -2.21 5.84
N ILE A 371 -2.19 -3.09 5.02
CA ILE A 371 -1.25 -4.13 5.45
C ILE A 371 0.04 -3.52 6.00
N TRP A 372 0.47 -2.37 5.48
CA TRP A 372 1.69 -1.72 5.93
C TRP A 372 1.53 -1.15 7.34
N TYR A 373 0.35 -0.61 7.65
CA TYR A 373 0.10 0.15 8.88
C TYR A 373 1.17 1.24 9.07
N ASP A 374 1.57 1.84 7.95
CA ASP A 374 2.64 2.83 7.87
C ASP A 374 2.44 3.70 6.62
N TYR A 375 2.09 4.96 6.84
CA TYR A 375 1.85 5.94 5.77
C TYR A 375 3.11 6.21 4.93
N ASN A 376 4.29 6.12 5.54
CA ASN A 376 5.55 6.53 4.94
C ASN A 376 6.37 5.34 4.43
N ARG A 377 5.87 4.11 4.59
CA ARG A 377 6.46 2.94 3.96
C ARG A 377 6.04 2.88 2.48
N PRO A 378 6.96 2.87 1.51
CA PRO A 378 6.59 2.82 0.10
C PRO A 378 5.85 1.54 -0.29
N LEU A 379 5.04 1.60 -1.36
CA LEU A 379 4.35 0.40 -1.89
C LEU A 379 5.32 -0.67 -2.40
N THR A 380 6.54 -0.29 -2.79
CA THR A 380 7.57 -1.24 -3.22
C THR A 380 8.94 -0.82 -2.74
N GLU A 381 9.78 -1.80 -2.40
CA GLU A 381 11.20 -1.63 -2.09
C GLU A 381 12.09 -2.11 -3.26
N LEU A 382 11.52 -2.45 -4.42
CA LEU A 382 12.31 -2.94 -5.54
C LEU A 382 13.21 -1.81 -6.08
N PRO A 383 14.56 -1.96 -6.08
CA PRO A 383 15.49 -0.85 -6.31
C PRO A 383 15.32 -0.10 -7.63
N TRP A 384 14.77 -0.76 -8.65
CA TRP A 384 14.65 -0.21 -9.99
C TRP A 384 13.55 0.86 -10.17
N TRP A 385 12.67 1.05 -9.18
CA TRP A 385 11.61 2.08 -9.18
C TRP A 385 12.05 3.44 -8.60
N TYR A 386 13.27 3.55 -8.08
CA TYR A 386 13.75 4.75 -7.39
C TYR A 386 14.60 5.64 -8.30
N GLY A 387 14.95 6.85 -7.82
CA GLY A 387 15.77 7.80 -8.59
C GLY A 387 15.22 8.08 -10.00
N ASP A 388 13.90 8.28 -10.10
CA ASP A 388 13.13 8.46 -11.33
C ASP A 388 13.25 7.34 -12.39
N TYR A 389 13.72 6.15 -12.00
CA TYR A 389 14.10 5.03 -12.86
C TYR A 389 15.33 5.28 -13.73
N GLU A 390 16.45 5.79 -13.22
CA GLU A 390 17.65 5.85 -14.06
C GLU A 390 18.03 4.43 -14.58
N PRO A 391 18.21 4.20 -15.90
CA PRO A 391 18.33 5.17 -17.01
C PRO A 391 17.07 5.56 -17.79
N PHE A 392 15.88 5.05 -17.47
CA PHE A 392 14.63 5.53 -18.07
C PHE A 392 14.33 7.00 -17.77
N ALA A 393 14.79 7.54 -16.64
CA ALA A 393 14.66 8.95 -16.28
C ALA A 393 15.37 9.84 -17.28
N SER A 394 16.68 9.61 -17.49
CA SER A 394 17.51 10.37 -18.42
C SER A 394 17.06 10.27 -19.88
N GLU A 395 16.35 9.20 -20.23
CA GLU A 395 15.89 8.91 -21.60
C GLU A 395 14.41 9.26 -21.83
N ASP A 396 13.72 9.82 -20.83
CA ASP A 396 12.28 10.16 -20.85
C ASP A 396 11.37 8.98 -21.27
N THR A 397 11.76 7.76 -20.90
CA THR A 397 11.05 6.52 -21.26
C THR A 397 10.31 5.87 -20.10
N SER A 398 10.37 6.45 -18.89
CA SER A 398 9.73 5.87 -17.71
C SER A 398 8.20 5.88 -17.80
N ILE A 399 7.59 4.86 -17.17
CA ILE A 399 6.13 4.68 -17.15
C ILE A 399 5.47 5.86 -16.43
N LEU A 400 6.05 6.27 -15.30
CA LEU A 400 5.68 7.46 -14.53
C LEU A 400 6.95 8.31 -14.28
N PRO A 401 7.29 9.26 -15.17
CA PRO A 401 8.38 10.20 -14.94
C PRO A 401 8.12 10.99 -13.66
N LYS A 402 9.17 11.14 -12.84
CA LYS A 402 9.16 11.87 -11.58
C LYS A 402 8.36 11.22 -10.44
N TRP A 403 7.93 9.97 -10.61
CA TRP A 403 7.44 9.19 -9.48
C TRP A 403 8.58 8.37 -8.89
N GLU A 404 8.70 8.45 -7.57
CA GLU A 404 9.56 7.61 -6.77
C GLU A 404 8.75 7.10 -5.57
N PRO A 405 8.89 5.82 -5.19
CA PRO A 405 8.22 5.27 -4.02
C PRO A 405 8.61 6.04 -2.75
N SER A 406 7.63 6.56 -2.03
CA SER A 406 7.85 7.45 -0.87
C SER A 406 6.88 7.24 0.29
N GLY A 407 5.79 6.51 0.08
CA GLY A 407 4.81 6.23 1.13
C GLY A 407 3.54 5.62 0.58
N SER A 408 2.98 4.63 1.26
CA SER A 408 1.96 3.73 0.70
C SER A 408 0.72 4.46 0.16
N PHE A 409 0.22 5.44 0.90
CA PHE A 409 -0.94 6.24 0.47
C PHE A 409 -0.59 7.25 -0.63
N ALA A 410 0.58 7.89 -0.53
CA ALA A 410 1.04 8.84 -1.55
C ALA A 410 1.31 8.14 -2.88
N ASP A 411 1.99 6.99 -2.85
CA ASP A 411 2.26 6.15 -4.00
C ASP A 411 0.95 5.68 -4.64
N LEU A 412 0.00 5.16 -3.84
CA LEU A 412 -1.31 4.73 -4.33
C LEU A 412 -2.03 5.88 -5.03
N ARG A 413 -2.05 7.07 -4.42
CA ARG A 413 -2.64 8.28 -5.01
C ARG A 413 -2.02 8.60 -6.37
N VAL A 414 -0.69 8.60 -6.49
CA VAL A 414 -0.02 8.88 -7.77
C VAL A 414 -0.43 7.86 -8.84
N TRP A 415 -0.52 6.58 -8.47
CA TRP A 415 -1.00 5.51 -9.36
C TRP A 415 -2.49 5.61 -9.69
N LEU A 416 -3.31 6.31 -8.91
CA LEU A 416 -4.70 6.57 -9.24
C LEU A 416 -4.83 7.81 -10.13
N GLU A 417 -4.13 8.89 -9.80
CA GLU A 417 -4.16 10.16 -10.54
C GLU A 417 -3.64 10.02 -11.97
N THR A 418 -2.69 9.12 -12.19
CA THR A 418 -2.08 8.92 -13.51
C THR A 418 -2.75 7.80 -14.33
N ASN A 419 -3.94 7.30 -13.92
CA ASN A 419 -4.64 6.18 -14.56
C ASN A 419 -4.90 6.40 -16.07
N ALA A 420 -5.27 7.62 -16.45
CA ALA A 420 -5.64 7.97 -17.83
C ALA A 420 -4.47 8.51 -18.67
N ARG A 421 -3.23 8.12 -18.35
CA ARG A 421 -2.05 8.55 -19.12
C ARG A 421 -2.09 7.98 -20.53
N TYR A 422 -1.92 8.85 -21.53
CA TYR A 422 -1.82 8.42 -22.93
C TYR A 422 -0.58 7.56 -23.20
N ALA A 423 -0.74 6.62 -24.12
CA ALA A 423 0.34 5.87 -24.73
C ALA A 423 1.35 6.85 -25.36
N ALA A 424 2.64 6.52 -25.29
CA ALA A 424 3.68 7.42 -25.79
C ALA A 424 3.72 7.47 -27.33
N ARG A 425 3.22 6.45 -28.01
CA ARG A 425 3.23 6.33 -29.47
C ARG A 425 2.09 5.45 -29.99
N TYR A 426 1.70 5.69 -31.24
CA TYR A 426 0.82 4.77 -31.97
C TYR A 426 1.47 3.38 -32.10
N GLY A 427 0.66 2.33 -32.06
CA GLY A 427 1.19 0.95 -32.05
C GLY A 427 1.50 0.40 -30.65
N GLN A 428 1.38 1.19 -29.58
CA GLN A 428 1.55 0.76 -28.20
C GLN A 428 0.18 0.49 -27.52
N SER A 429 0.17 -0.42 -26.53
CA SER A 429 -0.98 -0.61 -25.64
C SER A 429 -1.26 0.66 -24.82
N GLY A 430 -2.52 0.88 -24.45
CA GLY A 430 -2.96 2.03 -23.67
C GLY A 430 -3.97 2.91 -24.40
N ILE A 431 -4.11 4.14 -23.91
CA ILE A 431 -5.03 5.14 -24.45
C ILE A 431 -4.32 5.96 -25.53
N SER A 432 -4.89 6.01 -26.73
CA SER A 432 -4.38 6.82 -27.83
C SER A 432 -5.05 8.20 -27.87
N PRO A 433 -4.36 9.24 -28.40
CA PRO A 433 -4.93 10.58 -28.53
C PRO A 433 -6.21 10.67 -29.39
N ASP A 434 -6.43 9.68 -30.26
CA ASP A 434 -7.63 9.59 -31.10
C ASP A 434 -8.85 8.98 -30.40
N GLY A 435 -8.71 8.65 -29.10
CA GLY A 435 -9.77 8.03 -28.31
C GLY A 435 -9.83 6.51 -28.43
N SER A 436 -8.83 5.85 -29.04
CA SER A 436 -8.73 4.38 -29.02
C SER A 436 -8.10 3.84 -27.74
N ILE A 437 -8.61 2.71 -27.24
CA ILE A 437 -7.93 1.91 -26.20
C ILE A 437 -7.46 0.60 -26.83
N SER A 438 -6.17 0.33 -26.69
CA SER A 438 -5.58 -0.99 -26.96
C SER A 438 -5.08 -1.61 -25.65
N HIS A 439 -5.08 -2.93 -25.60
CA HIS A 439 -4.52 -3.71 -24.50
C HIS A 439 -3.44 -4.69 -24.98
N HIS A 440 -3.66 -5.39 -26.09
CA HIS A 440 -2.69 -6.30 -26.68
C HIS A 440 -2.05 -5.69 -27.93
N VAL A 441 -0.72 -5.77 -27.97
CA VAL A 441 0.08 -5.40 -29.14
C VAL A 441 0.62 -6.68 -29.79
N GLY A 442 0.62 -6.72 -31.12
CA GLY A 442 1.13 -7.84 -31.90
C GLY A 442 1.29 -7.43 -33.36
N ARG A 443 0.94 -8.32 -34.30
CA ARG A 443 0.84 -7.94 -35.73
C ARG A 443 -0.27 -6.93 -36.01
N ARG A 444 -1.20 -6.74 -35.08
CA ARG A 444 -2.30 -5.77 -35.08
C ARG A 444 -2.47 -5.25 -33.65
N GLN A 445 -3.06 -4.07 -33.49
CA GLN A 445 -3.56 -3.59 -32.20
C GLN A 445 -5.02 -4.00 -32.04
N ASP A 446 -5.39 -4.46 -30.85
CA ASP A 446 -6.78 -4.67 -30.51
C ASP A 446 -7.48 -3.34 -30.15
N LEU A 447 -8.79 -3.29 -30.36
CA LEU A 447 -9.65 -2.23 -29.84
C LEU A 447 -10.37 -2.81 -28.62
N ALA A 448 -9.79 -2.59 -27.46
CA ALA A 448 -10.16 -3.32 -26.24
C ALA A 448 -11.33 -2.69 -25.46
N PHE A 449 -12.10 -1.78 -26.09
CA PHE A 449 -13.15 -0.98 -25.46
C PHE A 449 -14.12 -1.77 -24.57
N GLY A 450 -14.89 -2.70 -25.15
CA GLY A 450 -15.90 -3.45 -24.40
C GLY A 450 -15.34 -4.50 -23.43
N ALA A 451 -14.03 -4.76 -23.46
CA ALA A 451 -13.39 -5.79 -22.65
C ALA A 451 -12.52 -5.16 -21.55
N TYR A 452 -11.30 -4.76 -21.89
CA TYR A 452 -10.33 -4.23 -20.94
C TYR A 452 -10.47 -2.72 -20.73
N GLY A 453 -10.89 -1.98 -21.76
CA GLY A 453 -10.98 -0.53 -21.73
C GLY A 453 -12.08 0.00 -20.82
N PHE A 454 -13.27 -0.60 -20.85
CA PHE A 454 -14.40 -0.11 -20.07
C PHE A 454 -14.16 -0.29 -18.56
N PRO A 455 -13.81 -1.49 -18.05
CA PRO A 455 -13.49 -1.67 -16.63
C PRO A 455 -12.28 -0.86 -16.17
N TRP A 456 -11.33 -0.57 -17.07
CA TRP A 456 -10.22 0.31 -16.74
C TRP A 456 -10.67 1.77 -16.50
N MET A 457 -11.66 2.25 -17.25
CA MET A 457 -12.19 3.61 -17.15
C MET A 457 -13.37 3.75 -16.18
N THR A 458 -13.91 2.66 -15.61
CA THR A 458 -15.08 2.73 -14.71
C THR A 458 -14.99 1.88 -13.45
N GLY A 459 -14.09 0.90 -13.40
CA GLY A 459 -14.08 -0.14 -12.39
C GLY A 459 -13.10 0.11 -11.25
N THR A 460 -12.30 -0.91 -10.93
CA THR A 460 -11.45 -0.99 -9.72
C THR A 460 -10.62 0.25 -9.42
N THR A 461 -10.11 0.96 -10.43
CA THR A 461 -9.35 2.20 -10.19
C THR A 461 -10.18 3.22 -9.40
N PHE A 462 -11.44 3.42 -9.75
CA PHE A 462 -12.27 4.43 -9.08
C PHE A 462 -12.84 3.93 -7.76
N GLU A 463 -13.07 2.63 -7.63
CA GLU A 463 -13.38 1.99 -6.35
C GLU A 463 -12.20 2.18 -5.37
N ALA A 464 -10.96 1.97 -5.80
CA ALA A 464 -9.76 2.24 -5.01
C ALA A 464 -9.58 3.74 -4.69
N ALA A 465 -9.88 4.63 -5.64
CA ALA A 465 -9.85 6.07 -5.40
C ALA A 465 -10.85 6.52 -4.32
N SER A 466 -12.00 5.86 -4.23
CA SER A 466 -13.00 6.14 -3.19
C SER A 466 -12.50 5.85 -1.77
N LEU A 467 -11.52 4.94 -1.62
CA LEU A 467 -10.91 4.64 -0.33
C LEU A 467 -10.19 5.87 0.25
N LEU A 468 -9.60 6.70 -0.62
CA LEU A 468 -8.85 7.91 -0.26
C LEU A 468 -9.74 9.17 -0.10
N ALA A 469 -11.05 9.07 -0.31
CA ALA A 469 -11.95 10.23 -0.28
C ALA A 469 -11.97 10.91 1.09
N GLY A 470 -11.80 12.24 1.14
CA GLY A 470 -11.77 13.00 2.39
C GLY A 470 -10.49 12.81 3.22
N THR A 471 -9.47 12.15 2.67
CA THR A 471 -8.14 12.04 3.28
C THR A 471 -7.17 13.06 2.63
N PRO A 472 -6.00 13.35 3.23
CA PRO A 472 -4.96 14.16 2.59
C PRO A 472 -4.48 13.64 1.21
N TRP A 473 -4.76 12.36 0.91
CA TRP A 473 -4.39 11.71 -0.34
C TRP A 473 -5.55 11.56 -1.32
N GLN A 474 -6.66 12.28 -1.13
CA GLN A 474 -7.77 12.28 -2.07
C GLN A 474 -7.30 12.53 -3.51
N VAL A 475 -7.76 11.67 -4.43
CA VAL A 475 -7.50 11.79 -5.87
C VAL A 475 -8.20 13.03 -6.42
N SER A 476 -7.49 13.81 -7.24
CA SER A 476 -8.05 15.02 -7.86
C SER A 476 -9.16 14.72 -8.89
N ASP A 477 -10.08 15.67 -9.05
CA ASP A 477 -11.17 15.61 -10.05
C ASP A 477 -10.65 15.41 -11.48
N THR A 478 -9.42 15.86 -11.77
CA THR A 478 -8.76 15.70 -13.07
C THR A 478 -8.75 14.24 -13.54
N ALA A 479 -8.44 13.30 -12.65
CA ALA A 479 -8.36 11.88 -13.01
C ALA A 479 -9.74 11.30 -13.37
N TYR A 480 -10.78 11.69 -12.63
CA TYR A 480 -12.17 11.32 -12.91
C TYR A 480 -12.66 11.93 -14.22
N ASN A 481 -12.40 13.22 -14.42
CA ASN A 481 -12.82 13.94 -15.63
C ASN A 481 -12.15 13.37 -16.88
N GLN A 482 -10.86 13.02 -16.83
CA GLN A 482 -10.18 12.39 -17.96
C GLN A 482 -10.82 11.06 -18.38
N ALA A 483 -11.18 10.21 -17.42
CA ALA A 483 -11.86 8.95 -17.73
C ALA A 483 -13.29 9.20 -18.25
N ALA A 484 -14.03 10.14 -17.65
CA ALA A 484 -15.37 10.51 -18.10
C ALA A 484 -15.35 11.07 -19.54
N ASP A 485 -14.43 11.99 -19.83
CA ASP A 485 -14.24 12.57 -21.16
C ASP A 485 -13.95 11.49 -22.19
N PHE A 486 -13.07 10.55 -21.85
CA PHE A 486 -12.77 9.41 -22.71
C PHE A 486 -14.02 8.56 -22.99
N LEU A 487 -14.78 8.22 -21.95
CA LEU A 487 -16.00 7.41 -22.08
C LEU A 487 -17.05 8.11 -22.95
N LEU A 488 -17.30 9.39 -22.70
CA LEU A 488 -18.27 10.22 -23.42
C LEU A 488 -17.85 10.48 -24.87
N PHE A 489 -16.55 10.56 -25.14
CA PHE A 489 -16.05 10.72 -26.49
C PHE A 489 -16.06 9.40 -27.27
N ALA A 490 -15.44 8.34 -26.77
CA ALA A 490 -15.17 7.16 -27.57
C ALA A 490 -16.35 6.18 -27.67
N TYR A 491 -17.05 5.89 -26.56
CA TYR A 491 -18.03 4.80 -26.52
C TYR A 491 -19.28 5.05 -27.36
N PRO A 492 -19.89 6.26 -27.39
CA PRO A 492 -21.04 6.53 -28.24
C PRO A 492 -20.78 6.32 -29.74
N ARG A 493 -19.51 6.37 -30.17
CA ARG A 493 -19.11 6.16 -31.58
C ARG A 493 -18.91 4.68 -31.94
N LEU A 494 -18.84 3.81 -30.94
CA LEU A 494 -18.53 2.39 -31.10
C LEU A 494 -19.74 1.48 -30.85
N ILE A 495 -20.70 1.97 -30.06
CA ILE A 495 -21.94 1.24 -29.75
C ILE A 495 -22.93 1.52 -30.88
N TYR A 496 -22.96 0.63 -31.87
CA TYR A 496 -23.94 0.62 -32.95
C TYR A 496 -24.94 -0.53 -32.74
N LYS A 497 -26.23 -0.30 -33.04
CA LYS A 497 -27.30 -1.31 -32.90
C LYS A 497 -27.38 -2.24 -34.09
#